data_AF-A0A4S2HFW7-F1
#
_entry.id   AF-A0A4S2HFW7-F1
#
_cell.length_a   1.000
_cell.length_b   1.000
_cell.length_c   1.000
_cell.angle_alpha   90.00
_cell.angle_beta   90.00
_cell.angle_gamma   90.00
#
_symmetry.space_group_name_H-M   'P 1'
#
loop_
_entity.id
_entity.type
_entity.pdbx_description
1 polymer ?
#
loop_
_entity_poly.entity_id
_entity_poly.type
_entity_poly.pdbx_seq_one_letter_code
_entity_poly.pdbx_strand_id
1 'polypeptide(L)'
;MNDFYYWLQRELEQELNKVYKKIHRIGIFSNRFYIWFMNNDDSISIPLNVMEDIYSSGKSIKELITIIDSKYIARIKKYTEDSANGNR
;
A
#
# COMPACT_ATOMS: atom_id res chain seq x y z
N MET A 1 -7.92 19.65 -3.62
CA MET A 1 -7.79 18.28 -4.19
C MET A 1 -6.35 17.93 -4.53
N ASN A 2 -5.60 18.77 -5.26
CA ASN A 2 -4.22 18.45 -5.66
C ASN A 2 -3.23 18.18 -4.51
N ASP A 3 -3.34 18.85 -3.36
CA ASP A 3 -2.36 18.71 -2.28
C ASP A 3 -2.32 17.32 -1.64
N PHE A 4 -3.46 16.62 -1.61
CA PHE A 4 -3.53 15.23 -1.15
C PHE A 4 -2.78 14.31 -2.11
N TYR A 5 -3.05 14.39 -3.41
CA TYR A 5 -2.39 13.54 -4.42
C TYR A 5 -0.89 13.83 -4.50
N TYR A 6 -0.47 15.09 -4.39
CA TYR A 6 0.94 15.45 -4.34
C TYR A 6 1.63 14.96 -3.07
N TRP A 7 1.00 15.10 -1.91
CA TRP A 7 1.51 14.55 -0.65
C TRP A 7 1.63 13.04 -0.75
N LEU A 8 0.58 12.38 -1.21
CA LEU A 8 0.51 10.94 -1.40
C LEU A 8 1.66 10.46 -2.29
N GLN A 9 1.82 11.03 -3.49
CA GLN A 9 2.87 10.64 -4.41
C GLN A 9 4.27 10.86 -3.82
N ARG A 10 4.55 12.06 -3.30
CA ARG A 10 5.88 12.43 -2.80
C ARG A 10 6.30 11.58 -1.60
N GLU A 11 5.41 11.44 -0.63
CA GLU A 11 5.73 10.82 0.64
C GLU A 11 5.78 9.29 0.51
N LEU A 12 4.89 8.69 -0.28
CA LEU A 12 4.95 7.25 -0.57
C LEU A 12 6.18 6.90 -1.40
N GLU A 13 6.53 7.67 -2.43
CA GLU A 13 7.74 7.39 -3.22
C GLU A 13 9.02 7.51 -2.37
N GLN A 14 9.10 8.46 -1.43
CA GLN A 14 10.29 8.63 -0.60
C GLN A 14 10.38 7.61 0.54
N GLU A 15 9.31 7.41 1.30
CA GLU A 15 9.33 6.54 2.47
C GLU A 15 9.15 5.07 2.10
N LEU A 16 8.26 4.76 1.15
CA LEU A 16 8.08 3.36 0.78
C LEU A 16 9.26 2.79 0.00
N ASN A 17 9.99 3.57 -0.80
CA ASN A 17 11.22 3.05 -1.42
C ASN A 17 12.32 2.73 -0.39
N LYS A 18 12.32 3.42 0.77
CA LYS A 18 13.24 3.12 1.88
C LYS A 18 12.84 1.83 2.60
N VAL A 19 11.55 1.66 2.87
CA VAL A 19 11.02 0.51 3.62
C VAL A 19 10.91 -0.74 2.73
N TYR A 20 10.41 -0.57 1.52
CA TYR A 20 10.15 -1.61 0.54
C TYR A 20 11.00 -1.36 -0.71
N LYS A 21 12.19 -1.97 -0.76
CA LYS A 21 13.13 -1.90 -1.92
C LYS A 21 12.58 -2.43 -3.25
N LYS A 22 11.31 -2.81 -3.31
CA LYS A 22 10.69 -3.61 -4.38
C LYS A 22 9.35 -3.07 -4.86
N ILE A 23 9.00 -1.82 -4.56
CA ILE A 23 7.80 -1.23 -5.14
C ILE A 23 8.07 -0.96 -6.61
N HIS A 24 7.21 -1.51 -7.45
CA HIS A 24 7.27 -1.34 -8.90
C HIS A 24 6.48 -0.10 -9.33
N ARG A 25 5.28 0.07 -8.76
CA ARG A 25 4.35 1.11 -9.16
C ARG A 25 3.38 1.44 -8.03
N ILE A 26 2.94 2.69 -8.00
CA ILE A 26 1.78 3.14 -7.22
C ILE A 26 0.76 3.78 -8.17
N GLY A 27 -0.51 3.73 -7.82
CA GLY A 27 -1.56 4.32 -8.65
C GLY A 27 -2.93 4.33 -7.99
N ILE A 28 -3.83 5.15 -8.52
CA ILE A 28 -5.20 5.27 -8.01
C ILE A 28 -6.16 4.87 -9.11
N PHE A 29 -7.04 3.93 -8.79
CA PHE A 29 -8.08 3.46 -9.69
C PHE A 29 -9.33 3.08 -8.89
N SER A 30 -10.52 3.38 -9.42
CA SER A 30 -11.80 3.03 -8.79
C SER A 30 -11.89 3.33 -7.28
N ASN A 31 -11.49 4.54 -6.87
CA ASN A 31 -11.51 4.99 -5.47
C ASN A 31 -10.63 4.16 -4.52
N ARG A 32 -9.56 3.56 -5.04
CA ARG A 32 -8.58 2.80 -4.26
C ARG A 32 -7.17 3.18 -4.67
N PHE A 33 -6.30 3.25 -3.69
CA PHE A 33 -4.86 3.38 -3.86
C PHE A 33 -4.23 1.99 -3.95
N TYR A 34 -3.46 1.75 -5.00
CA TYR A 34 -2.79 0.49 -5.28
C TYR A 34 -1.28 0.65 -5.16
N ILE A 35 -0.64 -0.37 -4.59
CA ILE A 35 0.80 -0.52 -4.53
C ILE A 35 1.14 -1.88 -5.15
N TRP A 36 1.89 -1.87 -6.25
CA TRP A 36 2.38 -3.06 -6.93
C TRP A 36 3.84 -3.32 -6.54
N PHE A 37 4.14 -4.57 -6.19
CA PHE A 37 5.49 -4.99 -5.82
C PHE A 37 6.13 -5.81 -6.95
N MET A 38 7.42 -5.57 -7.24
CA MET A 38 8.17 -6.19 -8.35
C MET A 38 8.22 -7.71 -8.29
N ASN A 39 8.09 -8.32 -7.12
CA ASN A 39 8.48 -9.72 -6.96
C ASN A 39 7.41 -10.75 -7.34
N ASN A 40 6.12 -10.39 -7.47
CA ASN A 40 5.05 -11.41 -7.54
C ASN A 40 3.84 -11.06 -8.45
N ASP A 41 3.90 -10.01 -9.29
CA ASP A 41 2.68 -9.43 -9.92
C ASP A 41 1.57 -9.09 -8.90
N ASP A 42 1.95 -8.97 -7.62
CA ASP A 42 1.02 -8.85 -6.51
C ASP A 42 0.86 -7.38 -6.13
N SER A 43 -0.35 -7.04 -5.74
CA SER A 43 -0.70 -5.69 -5.34
C SER A 43 -1.53 -5.69 -4.07
N ILE A 44 -1.34 -4.67 -3.26
CA ILE A 44 -2.27 -4.34 -2.19
C ILE A 44 -3.09 -3.12 -2.62
N SER A 45 -4.34 -3.09 -2.16
CA SER A 45 -5.22 -1.93 -2.37
C SER A 45 -5.73 -1.40 -1.04
N ILE A 46 -5.75 -0.08 -0.91
CA ILE A 46 -6.24 0.65 0.24
C ILE A 46 -7.36 1.58 -0.25
N PRO A 47 -8.54 1.60 0.40
CA PRO A 47 -9.59 2.55 0.05
C PRO A 47 -9.11 4.00 0.13
N LEU A 48 -9.48 4.83 -0.84
CA LEU A 48 -8.98 6.20 -0.91
C LEU A 48 -9.44 7.07 0.27
N ASN A 49 -10.66 6.83 0.77
CA ASN A 49 -11.18 7.51 1.97
C ASN A 49 -10.31 7.26 3.21
N VAL A 50 -9.75 6.06 3.37
CA VAL A 50 -8.81 5.75 4.47
C VAL A 50 -7.54 6.59 4.32
N MET A 51 -7.07 6.79 3.10
CA MET A 51 -5.89 7.61 2.82
C MET A 51 -6.18 9.11 3.05
N GLU A 52 -7.37 9.57 2.68
CA GLU A 52 -7.84 10.94 2.92
C GLU A 52 -8.02 11.23 4.42
N ASP A 53 -8.50 10.25 5.20
CA ASP A 53 -8.63 10.37 6.65
C ASP A 53 -7.25 10.54 7.32
N ILE A 54 -6.25 9.75 6.92
CA ILE A 54 -4.85 9.87 7.41
C ILE A 54 -4.23 11.22 7.04
N TYR A 55 -4.53 11.70 5.83
CA TYR A 55 -4.09 13.02 5.41
C TYR A 55 -4.71 14.12 6.28
N SER A 56 -6.02 14.01 6.53
CA SER A 56 -6.81 14.98 7.29
C SER A 56 -6.51 14.95 8.79
N SER A 57 -6.08 13.80 9.33
CA SER A 57 -5.76 13.61 10.76
C SER A 57 -4.41 14.17 11.19
N GLY A 58 -3.57 14.64 10.26
CA GLY A 58 -2.30 15.31 10.59
C GLY A 58 -1.03 14.61 10.13
N LYS A 59 -1.04 13.96 8.97
CA LYS A 59 0.17 13.57 8.19
C LYS A 59 1.07 12.49 8.82
N SER A 60 0.55 11.55 9.61
CA SER A 60 1.42 10.47 10.13
C SER A 60 1.68 9.40 9.07
N ILE A 61 2.75 9.57 8.30
CA ILE A 61 3.23 8.54 7.37
C ILE A 61 3.48 7.18 8.06
N LYS A 62 3.74 7.20 9.38
CA LYS A 62 3.86 5.97 10.18
C LYS A 62 2.57 5.17 10.23
N GLU A 63 1.42 5.83 10.31
CA GLU A 63 0.11 5.16 10.26
C GLU A 63 -0.13 4.56 8.87
N LEU A 64 0.24 5.29 7.82
CA LEU A 64 0.16 4.81 6.45
C LEU A 64 1.02 3.57 6.22
N ILE A 65 2.29 3.59 6.65
CA ILE A 65 3.20 2.44 6.58
C ILE A 65 2.63 1.28 7.39
N THR A 66 2.09 1.52 8.59
CA THR A 66 1.49 0.48 9.43
C THR A 66 0.31 -0.21 8.73
N ILE A 67 -0.53 0.54 8.02
CA ILE A 67 -1.65 -0.01 7.25
C ILE A 67 -1.15 -0.84 6.06
N ILE A 68 -0.13 -0.34 5.35
CA ILE A 68 0.53 -1.05 4.24
C ILE A 68 1.16 -2.36 4.75
N ASP A 69 1.91 -2.32 5.84
CA ASP A 69 2.51 -3.50 6.47
C ASP A 69 1.47 -4.51 6.90
N SER A 70 0.40 -4.07 7.57
CA SER A 70 -0.68 -4.94 8.00
C SER A 70 -1.33 -5.66 6.81
N LYS A 71 -1.62 -4.92 5.72
CA LYS A 71 -2.19 -5.49 4.50
C LYS A 71 -1.22 -6.44 3.79
N TYR A 72 0.06 -6.08 3.73
CA TYR A 72 1.10 -6.89 3.10
C TYR A 72 1.37 -8.19 3.88
N ILE A 73 1.47 -8.13 5.21
CA ILE A 73 1.63 -9.31 6.08
C ILE A 73 0.40 -10.22 6.00
N ALA A 74 -0.81 -9.67 6.07
CA ALA A 74 -2.04 -10.46 5.92
C ALA A 74 -2.09 -11.15 4.55
N ARG A 75 -1.62 -10.48 3.50
CA ARG A 75 -1.54 -11.04 2.15
C ARG A 75 -0.54 -12.18 2.06
N ILE A 76 0.67 -12.03 2.62
CA ILE A 76 1.68 -13.10 2.65
C ILE A 76 1.16 -14.31 3.43
N LYS A 77 0.58 -14.11 4.61
CA LYS A 77 0.01 -15.21 5.40
C LYS A 77 -1.01 -16.01 4.61
N LYS A 78 -1.93 -15.32 3.91
CA LYS A 78 -2.89 -15.96 3.02
C LYS A 78 -2.22 -16.78 1.92
N TYR A 79 -1.19 -16.24 1.27
CA TYR A 79 -0.43 -16.98 0.26
C TYR A 79 0.27 -18.22 0.81
N THR A 80 0.82 -18.13 2.02
CA THR A 80 1.45 -19.28 2.69
C THR A 80 0.42 -20.34 3.06
N GLU A 81 -0.75 -19.94 3.56
CA GLU A 81 -1.87 -20.85 3.88
C GLU A 81 -2.45 -21.51 2.62
N ASP A 82 -2.69 -20.74 1.55
CA ASP A 82 -3.20 -21.28 0.28
C ASP A 82 -2.20 -22.24 -0.38
N SER A 83 -0.89 -21.94 -0.29
CA SER A 83 0.18 -22.82 -0.79
C SER A 83 0.35 -24.08 0.06
N ALA A 84 0.14 -23.99 1.38
CA ALA A 84 0.16 -25.15 2.28
C ALA A 84 -1.08 -26.05 2.09
N ASN A 85 -2.22 -25.47 1.69
CA ASN A 85 -3.47 -26.19 1.47
C ASN A 85 -3.66 -26.73 0.05
N GLY A 86 -2.67 -26.57 -0.84
CA GLY A 86 -2.69 -27.16 -2.18
C GLY A 86 -3.74 -26.60 -3.14
N ASN A 87 -4.36 -25.46 -2.82
CA ASN A 87 -5.30 -24.79 -3.70
C ASN A 87 -4.53 -23.81 -4.60
N ARG A 88 -4.14 -24.26 -5.79
CA ARG A 88 -3.67 -23.41 -6.89
C ARG A 88 -4.61 -23.54 -8.08
#